data_AF-A0A397JIC1-F1
#
_entry.id   AF-A0A397JIC1-F1
#
_cell.length_a   1.000
_cell.length_b   1.000
_cell.length_c   1.000
_cell.angle_alpha   90.00
_cell.angle_beta   90.00
_cell.angle_gamma   90.00
#
_symmetry.space_group_name_H-M   'P 1'
#
loop_
_entity.id
_entity.type
_entity.pdbx_description
1 polymer ?
#
loop_
_entity_poly.entity_id
_entity_poly.type
_entity_poly.pdbx_seq_one_letter_code
_entity_poly.pdbx_strand_id
1 'polypeptide(L)'
;MFNGKEISWKHIKGVYEHSVQHATAKATKLTKRHIYLTSWSKMQVDLAEHILSKEVEDALASIEELKEISEETRNFIKYSRKYRQIMHSRISFRLLEDPRIKTLKEIRDWFICGDNQKTGPKEWISVQCQFDLILSINGFVEMLEFILKKYPSAMVQPSRISQDMLEGFFGTIRELGGDSSTQTLKSYGHAVNKYKVTALVSSEVNSINYGKADNNGTGISTLTRSFAM
;
A
#
# COMPACT_ATOMS: atom_id res chain seq x y z
N MET A 1 15.17 -17.94 12.31
CA MET A 1 15.08 -17.15 13.56
C MET A 1 15.75 -15.80 13.32
N PHE A 2 15.35 -14.73 14.02
CA PHE A 2 16.05 -13.44 14.02
C PHE A 2 16.55 -13.19 15.44
N ASN A 3 17.84 -12.92 15.64
CA ASN A 3 18.47 -12.81 16.95
C ASN A 3 18.17 -13.98 17.91
N GLY A 4 18.05 -15.21 17.39
CA GLY A 4 17.68 -16.38 18.20
C GLY A 4 16.23 -16.41 18.69
N LYS A 5 15.36 -15.52 18.18
CA LYS A 5 13.92 -15.48 18.44
C LYS A 5 13.13 -15.85 17.18
N GLU A 6 11.96 -16.46 17.36
CA GLU A 6 11.14 -16.95 16.25
C GLU A 6 10.28 -15.81 15.68
N ILE A 7 10.20 -15.72 14.35
CA ILE A 7 9.18 -14.91 13.67
C ILE A 7 8.17 -15.89 13.08
N SER A 8 7.02 -16.01 13.74
CA SER A 8 6.11 -17.13 13.49
C SER A 8 4.69 -16.68 13.17
N TRP A 9 4.07 -17.39 12.22
CA TRP A 9 2.62 -17.32 12.01
C TRP A 9 1.84 -17.79 13.24
N LYS A 10 2.43 -18.67 14.06
CA LYS A 10 1.82 -19.16 15.30
C LYS A 10 1.48 -18.02 16.26
N HIS A 11 2.31 -16.98 16.32
CA HIS A 11 2.06 -15.80 17.17
C HIS A 11 0.80 -15.06 16.72
N ILE A 12 0.63 -14.85 15.40
CA ILE A 12 -0.56 -14.20 14.83
C ILE A 12 -1.82 -15.05 15.06
N LYS A 13 -1.69 -16.37 14.90
CA LYS A 13 -2.78 -17.31 15.21
C LYS A 13 -3.18 -17.23 16.68
N GLY A 14 -2.21 -17.13 17.60
CA GLY A 14 -2.46 -16.95 19.04
C GLY A 14 -3.26 -15.69 19.34
N VAL A 15 -2.95 -14.56 18.70
CA VAL A 15 -3.74 -13.31 18.85
C VAL A 15 -5.20 -13.52 18.43
N TYR A 16 -5.41 -14.22 17.31
CA TYR A 16 -6.76 -14.52 16.84
C TYR A 16 -7.50 -15.45 17.81
N GLU A 17 -6.87 -16.53 18.27
CA GLU A 17 -7.47 -17.50 19.20
C GLU A 17 -7.84 -16.82 20.53
N HIS A 18 -6.94 -16.00 21.09
CA HIS A 18 -7.21 -15.20 22.29
C HIS A 18 -8.38 -14.22 22.07
N SER A 19 -8.42 -13.53 20.91
CA SER A 19 -9.52 -12.60 20.57
C SER A 19 -10.88 -13.30 20.41
N VAL A 20 -10.90 -14.57 20.01
CA VAL A 20 -12.13 -15.37 19.90
C VAL A 20 -12.62 -15.80 21.28
N GLN A 21 -11.72 -16.19 22.18
CA GLN A 21 -12.05 -16.56 23.56
C GLN A 21 -12.56 -15.36 24.37
N HIS A 22 -12.04 -14.16 24.11
CA HIS A 22 -12.39 -12.92 24.79
C HIS A 22 -13.22 -11.98 23.90
N ALA A 23 -14.36 -12.46 23.40
CA ALA A 23 -15.16 -11.79 22.37
C ALA A 23 -15.62 -10.35 22.70
N THR A 24 -15.77 -10.01 23.98
CA THR A 24 -16.13 -8.65 24.47
C THR A 24 -14.96 -7.66 24.44
N ALA A 25 -13.72 -8.12 24.24
CA ALA A 25 -12.52 -7.30 24.19
C ALA A 25 -11.75 -7.54 22.87
N LYS A 26 -12.44 -7.40 21.72
CA LYS A 26 -11.78 -7.51 20.40
C LYS A 26 -10.74 -6.42 20.20
N ALA A 27 -9.49 -6.75 20.48
CA ALA A 27 -8.35 -5.86 20.30
C ALA A 27 -7.94 -5.69 18.83
N THR A 28 -8.37 -6.59 17.93
CA THR A 28 -7.91 -6.60 16.52
C THR A 28 -9.05 -6.83 15.52
N LYS A 29 -8.80 -6.49 14.26
CA LYS A 29 -9.69 -6.77 13.11
C LYS A 29 -9.54 -8.20 12.57
N LEU A 30 -8.73 -9.04 13.21
CA LEU A 30 -8.45 -10.38 12.73
C LEU A 30 -9.71 -11.24 12.75
N THR A 31 -9.91 -11.96 11.65
CA THR A 31 -11.02 -12.92 11.47
C THR A 31 -10.46 -14.24 10.98
N LYS A 32 -11.32 -15.28 10.93
CA LYS A 32 -10.94 -16.59 10.38
C LYS A 32 -10.32 -16.49 8.98
N ARG A 33 -10.77 -15.54 8.15
CA ARG A 33 -10.24 -15.32 6.79
C ARG A 33 -8.81 -14.80 6.75
N HIS A 34 -8.35 -14.15 7.81
CA HIS A 34 -6.95 -13.69 7.93
C HIS A 34 -6.02 -14.86 8.25
N ILE A 35 -6.50 -15.83 9.05
CA ILE A 35 -5.70 -16.98 9.50
C ILE A 35 -5.71 -18.11 8.48
N TYR A 36 -6.86 -18.38 7.89
CA TYR A 36 -7.08 -19.47 6.94
C TYR A 36 -7.41 -18.89 5.57
N LEU A 37 -6.37 -18.53 4.83
CA LEU A 37 -6.50 -17.96 3.49
C LEU A 37 -7.04 -19.00 2.50
N THR A 38 -7.97 -18.56 1.65
CA THR A 38 -8.45 -19.30 0.50
C THR A 38 -7.77 -18.79 -0.77
N SER A 39 -7.89 -19.53 -1.88
CA SER A 39 -7.42 -19.07 -3.19
C SER A 39 -8.01 -17.72 -3.62
N TRP A 40 -9.21 -17.38 -3.13
CA TRP A 40 -9.87 -16.10 -3.39
C TRP A 40 -9.38 -14.98 -2.47
N SER A 41 -9.09 -15.30 -1.20
CA SER A 41 -8.72 -14.28 -0.22
C SER A 41 -7.23 -13.94 -0.24
N LYS A 42 -6.36 -14.79 -0.80
CA LYS A 42 -4.90 -14.56 -0.83
C LYS A 42 -4.46 -13.29 -1.57
N MET A 43 -5.27 -12.80 -2.51
CA MET A 43 -5.01 -11.57 -3.27
C MET A 43 -5.59 -10.31 -2.62
N GLN A 44 -6.32 -10.45 -1.51
CA GLN A 44 -6.92 -9.31 -0.81
C GLN A 44 -5.87 -8.61 0.05
N VAL A 45 -5.34 -7.51 -0.45
CA VAL A 45 -4.31 -6.70 0.23
C VAL A 45 -4.77 -6.26 1.61
N ASP A 46 -6.06 -5.93 1.78
CA ASP A 46 -6.63 -5.52 3.07
C ASP A 46 -6.43 -6.56 4.18
N LEU A 47 -6.50 -7.86 3.85
CA LEU A 47 -6.27 -8.91 4.84
C LEU A 47 -4.81 -8.88 5.33
N ALA A 48 -3.86 -8.67 4.42
CA ALA A 48 -2.45 -8.54 4.78
C ALA A 48 -2.19 -7.25 5.59
N GLU A 49 -2.81 -6.12 5.20
CA GLU A 49 -2.67 -4.86 5.94
C GLU A 49 -3.21 -4.95 7.37
N HIS A 50 -4.34 -5.63 7.58
CA HIS A 50 -4.87 -5.86 8.93
C HIS A 50 -3.95 -6.74 9.79
N ILE A 51 -3.24 -7.71 9.21
CA ILE A 51 -2.27 -8.52 9.96
C ILE A 51 -1.05 -7.67 10.36
N LEU A 52 -0.62 -6.78 9.49
CA LEU A 52 0.52 -5.89 9.71
C LEU A 52 0.13 -4.59 10.45
N SER A 53 -0.99 -4.58 11.15
CA SER A 53 -1.52 -3.37 11.78
C SER A 53 -0.90 -3.12 13.16
N LYS A 54 -1.06 -1.88 13.65
CA LYS A 54 -0.57 -1.51 14.99
C LYS A 54 -1.34 -2.24 16.09
N GLU A 55 -2.63 -2.48 15.86
CA GLU A 55 -3.48 -3.22 16.78
C GLU A 55 -2.98 -4.66 17.00
N VAL A 56 -2.47 -5.33 15.96
CA VAL A 56 -1.87 -6.67 16.10
C VAL A 56 -0.53 -6.59 16.83
N GLU A 57 0.30 -5.59 16.52
CA GLU A 57 1.56 -5.31 17.24
C GLU A 57 1.32 -5.12 18.75
N ASP A 58 0.29 -4.34 19.10
CA ASP A 58 -0.08 -4.04 20.49
C ASP A 58 -0.70 -5.25 21.19
N ALA A 59 -1.55 -6.02 20.50
CA ALA A 59 -2.13 -7.26 21.03
C ALA A 59 -1.06 -8.30 21.35
N LEU A 60 -0.05 -8.46 20.48
CA LEU A 60 1.11 -9.31 20.75
C LEU A 60 1.90 -8.83 21.97
N ALA A 61 1.90 -7.54 22.27
CA ALA A 61 2.59 -6.97 23.43
C ALA A 61 1.81 -7.08 24.74
N SER A 62 0.48 -7.17 24.67
CA SER A 62 -0.41 -7.21 25.83
C SER A 62 -0.73 -8.63 26.31
N ILE A 63 -0.74 -9.62 25.42
CA ILE A 63 -1.08 -11.01 25.76
C ILE A 63 0.13 -11.66 26.43
N GLU A 64 -0.02 -12.09 27.69
CA GLU A 64 1.09 -12.57 28.54
C GLU A 64 1.83 -13.76 27.93
N GLU A 65 1.09 -14.71 27.34
CA GLU A 65 1.66 -15.92 26.72
C GLU A 65 2.44 -15.61 25.44
N LEU A 66 2.14 -14.50 24.76
CA LEU A 66 2.73 -14.13 23.48
C LEU A 66 3.81 -13.06 23.62
N LYS A 67 3.78 -12.25 24.68
CA LYS A 67 4.60 -11.04 24.83
C LYS A 67 6.09 -11.29 24.68
N GLU A 68 6.61 -12.32 25.33
CA GLU A 68 8.04 -12.65 25.33
C GLU A 68 8.48 -13.35 24.03
N ILE A 69 7.67 -14.28 23.53
CA ILE A 69 8.03 -15.08 22.35
C ILE A 69 7.86 -14.33 21.02
N SER A 70 7.02 -13.30 20.99
CA SER A 70 6.62 -12.61 19.75
C SER A 70 7.37 -11.31 19.47
N GLU A 71 8.44 -10.99 20.21
CA GLU A 71 9.18 -9.73 20.04
C GLU A 71 9.62 -9.50 18.58
N GLU A 72 10.21 -10.50 17.93
CA GLU A 72 10.65 -10.33 16.55
C GLU A 72 9.50 -10.32 15.54
N THR A 73 8.39 -11.01 15.84
CA THR A 73 7.15 -10.87 15.05
C THR A 73 6.60 -9.44 15.15
N ARG A 74 6.65 -8.82 16.33
CA ARG A 74 6.26 -7.40 16.51
C ARG A 74 7.18 -6.47 15.73
N ASN A 75 8.49 -6.69 15.75
CA ASN A 75 9.44 -5.92 14.94
C ASN A 75 9.14 -6.06 13.43
N PHE A 76 8.88 -7.27 12.96
CA PHE A 76 8.49 -7.51 11.57
C PHE A 76 7.23 -6.74 11.17
N ILE A 77 6.18 -6.81 11.99
CA ILE A 77 4.93 -6.06 11.76
C ILE A 77 5.21 -4.56 11.72
N LYS A 78 5.96 -4.04 12.71
CA LYS A 78 6.31 -2.63 12.82
C LYS A 78 7.04 -2.12 11.58
N TYR A 79 8.09 -2.80 11.12
CA TYR A 79 8.86 -2.38 9.96
C TYR A 79 8.05 -2.49 8.65
N SER A 80 7.30 -3.58 8.49
CA SER A 80 6.43 -3.77 7.32
C SER A 80 5.33 -2.71 7.25
N ARG A 81 4.71 -2.38 8.39
CA ARG A 81 3.72 -1.30 8.50
C ARG A 81 4.30 0.05 8.12
N LYS A 82 5.46 0.40 8.68
CA LYS A 82 6.15 1.66 8.36
C LYS A 82 6.51 1.75 6.89
N TYR A 83 7.03 0.67 6.31
CA TYR A 83 7.33 0.59 4.88
C TYR A 83 6.08 0.88 4.04
N ARG A 84 4.97 0.17 4.30
CA ARG A 84 3.71 0.36 3.59
C ARG A 84 3.17 1.78 3.73
N GLN A 85 3.22 2.35 4.94
CA GLN A 85 2.77 3.72 5.20
C GLN A 85 3.56 4.76 4.39
N ILE A 86 4.88 4.60 4.26
CA ILE A 86 5.73 5.51 3.48
C ILE A 86 5.46 5.34 1.99
N MET A 87 5.52 4.09 1.49
CA MET A 87 5.43 3.80 0.06
C MET A 87 4.03 4.00 -0.53
N HIS A 88 2.98 3.93 0.29
CA HIS A 88 1.61 4.21 -0.11
C HIS A 88 1.15 5.64 0.25
N SER A 89 2.04 6.48 0.77
CA SER A 89 1.70 7.84 1.15
C SER A 89 1.41 8.73 -0.06
N ARG A 90 0.39 9.59 0.09
CA ARG A 90 0.15 10.70 -0.84
C ARG A 90 1.01 11.94 -0.53
N ILE A 91 1.71 11.94 0.60
CA ILE A 91 2.61 13.02 1.01
C ILE A 91 3.90 12.91 0.19
N SER A 92 4.17 13.94 -0.60
CA SER A 92 5.33 13.96 -1.50
C SER A 92 6.64 14.15 -0.76
N PHE A 93 7.73 13.64 -1.34
CA PHE A 93 9.10 13.98 -1.01
C PHE A 93 9.52 15.21 -1.80
N ARG A 94 10.14 16.18 -1.12
CA ARG A 94 10.65 17.42 -1.71
C ARG A 94 12.14 17.67 -1.42
N LEU A 95 12.64 17.09 -0.33
CA LEU A 95 13.99 17.27 0.17
C LEU A 95 14.61 15.90 0.47
N LEU A 96 15.94 15.82 0.40
CA LEU A 96 16.69 14.58 0.67
C LEU A 96 16.88 14.32 2.16
N GLU A 97 16.68 15.34 2.98
CA GLU A 97 16.77 15.30 4.44
C GLU A 97 15.46 14.83 5.09
N ASP A 98 14.49 14.36 4.30
CA ASP A 98 13.21 13.86 4.80
C ASP A 98 13.44 12.65 5.74
N PRO A 99 12.94 12.68 6.98
CA PRO A 99 13.17 11.61 7.97
C PRO A 99 12.64 10.24 7.52
N ARG A 100 11.67 10.22 6.59
CA ARG A 100 11.17 8.98 6.01
C ARG A 100 12.23 8.25 5.19
N ILE A 101 13.19 8.96 4.56
CA ILE A 101 14.32 8.34 3.85
C ILE A 101 15.21 7.59 4.83
N LYS A 102 15.53 8.18 5.98
CA LYS A 102 16.26 7.49 7.06
C LYS A 102 15.51 6.25 7.53
N THR A 103 14.20 6.37 7.76
CA THR A 103 13.33 5.25 8.16
C THR A 103 13.37 4.12 7.13
N LEU A 104 13.35 4.43 5.83
CA LEU A 104 13.45 3.41 4.77
C LEU A 104 14.81 2.69 4.79
N LYS A 105 15.92 3.44 4.99
CA LYS A 105 17.27 2.85 5.12
C LYS A 105 17.35 1.92 6.34
N GLU A 106 16.79 2.33 7.49
CA GLU A 106 16.70 1.48 8.68
C GLU A 106 15.91 0.18 8.42
N ILE A 107 14.76 0.28 7.73
CA ILE A 107 13.96 -0.89 7.35
C ILE A 107 14.77 -1.84 6.45
N ARG A 108 15.44 -1.31 5.43
CA ARG A 108 16.29 -2.09 4.53
C ARG A 108 17.38 -2.82 5.30
N ASP A 109 18.10 -2.11 6.16
CA ASP A 109 19.21 -2.67 6.93
C ASP A 109 18.73 -3.78 7.88
N TRP A 110 17.54 -3.61 8.46
CA TRP A 110 16.91 -4.66 9.26
C TRP A 110 16.61 -5.93 8.44
N PHE A 111 16.07 -5.79 7.23
CA PHE A 111 15.85 -6.93 6.33
C PHE A 111 17.16 -7.58 5.85
N ILE A 112 18.25 -6.82 5.68
CA ILE A 112 19.58 -7.37 5.33
C ILE A 112 20.16 -8.15 6.52
N CYS A 113 20.17 -7.55 7.71
CA CYS A 113 20.66 -8.20 8.93
C CYS A 113 19.93 -9.52 9.21
N GLY A 114 18.61 -9.56 8.96
CA GLY A 114 17.82 -10.77 9.12
C GLY A 114 18.21 -11.89 8.18
N ASP A 115 18.74 -11.59 6.99
CA ASP A 115 19.23 -12.60 6.06
C ASP A 115 20.47 -13.31 6.60
N ASN A 116 21.43 -12.53 7.08
CA ASN A 116 22.71 -13.02 7.60
C ASN A 116 22.54 -13.93 8.84
N GLN A 117 21.39 -13.87 9.50
CA GLN A 117 21.07 -14.64 10.70
C GLN A 117 20.17 -15.85 10.43
N LYS A 118 19.80 -16.12 9.17
CA LYS A 118 18.95 -17.27 8.83
C LYS A 118 19.66 -18.58 9.11
N THR A 119 19.01 -19.40 9.92
CA THR A 119 19.41 -20.79 10.22
C THR A 119 18.75 -21.82 9.30
N GLY A 120 17.64 -21.46 8.62
CA GLY A 120 16.96 -22.34 7.67
C GLY A 120 16.10 -21.62 6.63
N PRO A 121 15.81 -22.26 5.48
CA PRO A 121 15.16 -21.63 4.31
C PRO A 121 13.66 -21.32 4.47
N LYS A 122 12.99 -21.85 5.50
CA LYS A 122 11.53 -21.71 5.74
C LYS A 122 11.16 -20.88 6.98
N GLU A 123 12.14 -20.24 7.61
CA GLU A 123 11.94 -19.59 8.92
C GLU A 123 11.55 -18.11 8.84
N TRP A 124 11.37 -17.57 7.65
CA TRP A 124 11.20 -16.13 7.38
C TRP A 124 10.37 -15.87 6.11
N ILE A 125 10.35 -14.62 5.62
CA ILE A 125 9.85 -14.28 4.28
C ILE A 125 10.71 -14.96 3.21
N SER A 126 10.14 -15.16 2.02
CA SER A 126 10.87 -15.78 0.91
C SER A 126 12.07 -14.95 0.49
N VAL A 127 13.13 -15.60 0.03
CA VAL A 127 14.35 -14.95 -0.51
C VAL A 127 13.98 -13.93 -1.59
N GLN A 128 13.03 -14.29 -2.47
CA GLN A 128 12.53 -13.38 -3.51
C GLN A 128 11.87 -12.14 -2.92
N CYS A 129 10.94 -12.30 -1.97
CA CYS A 129 10.24 -11.17 -1.35
C CYS A 129 11.21 -10.21 -0.64
N GLN A 130 12.22 -10.77 0.04
CA GLN A 130 13.26 -9.98 0.68
C GLN A 130 14.10 -9.19 -0.33
N PHE A 131 14.55 -9.85 -1.40
CA PHE A 131 15.29 -9.21 -2.47
C PHE A 131 14.48 -8.06 -3.09
N ASP A 132 13.20 -8.31 -3.41
CA ASP A 132 12.31 -7.32 -4.00
C ASP A 132 12.06 -6.13 -3.06
N LEU A 133 11.95 -6.35 -1.75
CA LEU A 133 11.82 -5.27 -0.75
C LEU A 133 13.08 -4.40 -0.69
N ILE A 134 14.26 -5.02 -0.64
CA ILE A 134 15.55 -4.30 -0.61
C ILE A 134 15.73 -3.50 -1.89
N LEU A 135 15.46 -4.12 -3.05
CA LEU A 135 15.55 -3.49 -4.36
C LEU A 135 14.57 -2.31 -4.47
N SER A 136 13.33 -2.48 -4.00
CA SER A 136 12.32 -1.42 -4.00
C SER A 136 12.75 -0.21 -3.17
N ILE A 137 13.33 -0.44 -1.97
CA ILE A 137 13.81 0.65 -1.12
C ILE A 137 15.00 1.37 -1.76
N ASN A 138 16.02 0.63 -2.20
CA ASN A 138 17.22 1.22 -2.81
C ASN A 138 16.87 1.99 -4.08
N GLY A 139 16.10 1.38 -4.99
CA GLY A 139 15.68 2.01 -6.23
C GLY A 139 14.84 3.27 -5.99
N PHE A 140 13.94 3.25 -5.01
CA PHE A 140 13.16 4.43 -4.66
C PHE A 140 14.03 5.57 -4.09
N VAL A 141 14.96 5.26 -3.18
CA VAL A 141 15.88 6.26 -2.60
C VAL A 141 16.81 6.86 -3.66
N GLU A 142 17.40 6.02 -4.53
CA GLU A 142 18.25 6.49 -5.64
C GLU A 142 17.48 7.34 -6.64
N MET A 143 16.23 6.96 -6.94
CA MET A 143 15.34 7.75 -7.79
C MET A 143 15.02 9.12 -7.16
N LEU A 144 14.76 9.18 -5.84
CA LEU A 144 14.58 10.44 -5.13
C LEU A 144 15.83 11.31 -5.23
N GLU A 145 17.01 10.74 -4.98
CA GLU A 145 18.28 11.45 -5.09
C GLU A 145 18.49 12.02 -6.50
N PHE A 146 18.20 11.24 -7.53
CA PHE A 146 18.32 11.68 -8.92
C PHE A 146 17.34 12.81 -9.26
N ILE A 147 16.05 12.62 -8.99
CA ILE A 147 15.00 13.57 -9.36
C ILE A 147 15.17 14.89 -8.61
N LEU A 148 15.40 14.85 -7.29
CA LEU A 148 15.47 16.06 -6.47
C LEU A 148 16.77 16.85 -6.71
N LYS A 149 17.89 16.19 -7.05
CA LYS A 149 19.12 16.87 -7.46
C LYS A 149 18.98 17.53 -8.83
N LYS A 150 18.36 16.82 -9.79
CA LYS A 150 18.22 17.32 -11.17
C LYS A 150 17.12 18.37 -11.31
N TYR A 151 16.07 18.26 -10.51
CA TYR A 151 14.89 19.13 -10.52
C TYR A 151 14.56 19.57 -9.08
N PRO A 152 15.19 20.63 -8.56
CA PRO A 152 15.01 21.05 -7.16
C PRO A 152 13.58 21.41 -6.75
N SER A 153 12.72 21.76 -7.71
CA SER A 153 11.30 22.06 -7.48
C SER A 153 10.38 20.84 -7.68
N ALA A 154 10.94 19.68 -8.01
CA ALA A 154 10.15 18.46 -8.21
C ALA A 154 9.58 17.94 -6.89
N MET A 155 8.48 17.21 -7.02
CA MET A 155 7.83 16.52 -5.92
C MET A 155 7.60 15.08 -6.33
N VAL A 156 8.00 14.14 -5.48
CA VAL A 156 7.84 12.72 -5.76
C VAL A 156 6.83 12.14 -4.78
N GLN A 157 5.69 11.69 -5.29
CA GLN A 157 4.66 11.03 -4.48
C GLN A 157 4.83 9.50 -4.53
N PRO A 158 5.13 8.83 -3.41
CA PRO A 158 5.38 7.39 -3.38
C PRO A 158 4.22 6.56 -3.93
N SER A 159 2.98 6.91 -3.57
CA SER A 159 1.79 6.18 -4.01
C SER A 159 1.54 6.25 -5.52
N ARG A 160 2.32 7.02 -6.29
CA ARG A 160 2.23 7.09 -7.76
C ARG A 160 3.18 6.10 -8.45
N ILE A 161 4.04 5.43 -7.68
CA ILE A 161 5.06 4.50 -8.18
C ILE A 161 4.53 3.07 -8.16
N SER A 162 3.52 2.77 -7.33
CA SER A 162 2.86 1.47 -7.32
C SER A 162 2.00 1.24 -8.56
N GLN A 163 1.77 -0.04 -8.88
CA GLN A 163 0.89 -0.46 -9.98
C GLN A 163 -0.60 -0.36 -9.61
N ASP A 164 -0.95 0.05 -8.38
CA ASP A 164 -2.33 0.15 -7.88
C ASP A 164 -3.24 0.96 -8.81
N MET A 165 -2.71 2.02 -9.44
CA MET A 165 -3.47 2.83 -10.40
C MET A 165 -3.83 2.03 -11.67
N LEU A 166 -2.91 1.20 -12.14
CA LEU A 166 -3.12 0.32 -13.28
C LEU A 166 -4.11 -0.81 -12.93
N GLU A 167 -4.01 -1.37 -11.73
CA GLU A 167 -4.98 -2.36 -11.24
C GLU A 167 -6.39 -1.76 -11.11
N GLY A 168 -6.49 -0.53 -10.60
CA GLY A 168 -7.73 0.23 -10.56
C GLY A 168 -8.32 0.44 -11.96
N PHE A 169 -7.47 0.80 -12.94
CA PHE A 169 -7.89 0.88 -14.34
C PHE A 169 -8.43 -0.45 -14.86
N PHE A 170 -7.76 -1.58 -14.60
CA PHE A 170 -8.27 -2.89 -14.97
C PHE A 170 -9.61 -3.22 -14.30
N GLY A 171 -9.80 -2.80 -13.05
CA GLY A 171 -11.08 -2.87 -12.35
C GLY A 171 -12.19 -2.13 -13.10
N THR A 172 -11.96 -0.87 -13.45
CA THR A 172 -12.91 -0.04 -14.21
C THR A 172 -13.22 -0.62 -15.58
N ILE A 173 -12.22 -1.13 -16.31
CA ILE A 173 -12.46 -1.76 -17.62
C ILE A 173 -13.30 -3.03 -17.50
N ARG A 174 -13.07 -3.85 -16.46
CA ARG A 174 -13.91 -5.02 -16.18
C ARG A 174 -15.35 -4.62 -15.89
N GLU A 175 -15.54 -3.62 -15.04
CA GLU A 175 -16.87 -3.09 -14.68
C GLU A 175 -17.64 -2.56 -15.91
N LEU A 176 -16.96 -1.82 -16.79
CA LEU A 176 -17.55 -1.31 -18.03
C LEU A 176 -17.97 -2.40 -19.02
N GLY A 177 -17.36 -3.58 -18.94
CA GLY A 177 -17.71 -4.74 -19.76
C GLY A 177 -18.82 -5.62 -19.19
N GLY A 178 -19.44 -5.22 -18.08
CA GLY A 178 -20.57 -5.93 -17.46
C GLY A 178 -20.19 -7.30 -16.88
N ASP A 179 -21.13 -8.24 -16.93
CA ASP A 179 -21.05 -9.54 -16.24
C ASP A 179 -20.11 -10.57 -16.90
N SER A 180 -19.31 -10.15 -17.87
CA SER A 180 -18.31 -11.01 -18.50
C SER A 180 -17.04 -11.08 -17.64
N SER A 181 -17.00 -12.06 -16.72
CA SER A 181 -15.82 -12.37 -15.91
C SER A 181 -14.55 -12.64 -16.74
N THR A 182 -14.72 -12.99 -18.02
CA THR A 182 -13.68 -13.06 -19.05
C THR A 182 -14.06 -12.21 -20.27
N GLN A 183 -13.37 -11.09 -20.45
CA GLN A 183 -13.46 -10.31 -21.68
C GLN A 183 -12.61 -10.95 -22.78
N THR A 184 -13.14 -10.99 -24.00
CA THR A 184 -12.32 -11.25 -25.19
C THR A 184 -11.46 -10.04 -25.52
N LEU A 185 -10.39 -10.20 -26.30
CA LEU A 185 -9.57 -9.07 -26.75
C LEU A 185 -10.42 -7.99 -27.46
N LYS A 186 -11.40 -8.41 -28.25
CA LYS A 186 -12.33 -7.51 -28.93
C LYS A 186 -13.20 -6.73 -27.95
N SER A 187 -13.81 -7.40 -26.96
CA SER A 187 -14.65 -6.73 -25.97
C SER A 187 -13.85 -5.82 -25.04
N TYR A 188 -12.62 -6.21 -24.68
CA TYR A 188 -11.68 -5.34 -23.97
C TYR A 188 -11.37 -4.07 -24.78
N GLY A 189 -11.07 -4.21 -26.08
CA GLY A 189 -10.86 -3.06 -26.97
C GLY A 189 -12.05 -2.11 -27.03
N HIS A 190 -13.28 -2.65 -27.08
CA HIS A 190 -14.50 -1.85 -27.01
C HIS A 190 -14.65 -1.12 -25.66
N ALA A 191 -14.41 -1.80 -24.54
CA ALA A 191 -14.49 -1.20 -23.21
C ALA A 191 -13.45 -0.09 -23.00
N VAL A 192 -12.21 -0.27 -23.49
CA VAL A 192 -11.17 0.75 -23.46
C VAL A 192 -11.53 1.96 -24.33
N ASN A 193 -12.06 1.75 -25.53
CA ASN A 193 -12.51 2.85 -26.39
C ASN A 193 -13.67 3.62 -25.76
N LYS A 194 -14.63 2.91 -25.16
CA LYS A 194 -15.72 3.52 -24.40
C LYS A 194 -15.16 4.38 -23.26
N TYR A 195 -14.23 3.84 -22.46
CA TYR A 195 -13.58 4.58 -21.38
C TYR A 195 -12.91 5.87 -21.89
N LYS A 196 -12.14 5.79 -22.99
CA LYS A 196 -11.46 6.95 -23.59
C LYS A 196 -12.45 8.04 -24.02
N VAL A 197 -13.50 7.66 -24.76
CA VAL A 197 -14.53 8.61 -25.22
C VAL A 197 -15.25 9.24 -24.03
N THR A 198 -15.67 8.43 -23.04
CA THR A 198 -16.32 8.94 -21.83
C THR A 198 -15.42 9.89 -21.06
N ALA A 199 -14.14 9.55 -20.86
CA ALA A 199 -13.18 10.41 -20.17
C ALA A 199 -12.98 11.76 -20.88
N LEU A 200 -12.87 11.74 -22.22
CA LEU A 200 -12.76 12.96 -23.03
C LEU A 200 -14.00 13.84 -22.86
N VAL A 201 -15.20 13.30 -23.13
CA VAL A 201 -16.45 14.05 -23.01
C VAL A 201 -16.67 14.57 -21.59
N SER A 202 -16.39 13.77 -20.56
CA SER A 202 -16.49 14.23 -19.17
C SER A 202 -15.51 15.34 -18.85
N SER A 203 -14.27 15.29 -19.36
CA SER A 203 -13.29 16.36 -19.15
C SER A 203 -13.71 17.68 -19.81
N GLU A 204 -14.27 17.61 -21.01
CA GLU A 204 -14.80 18.77 -21.73
C GLU A 204 -16.02 19.35 -21.01
N VAL A 205 -17.00 18.52 -20.63
CA VAL A 205 -18.19 18.96 -19.87
C VAL A 205 -17.79 19.59 -18.53
N ASN A 206 -16.82 19.01 -17.82
CA ASN A 206 -16.30 19.60 -16.59
C ASN A 206 -15.62 20.95 -16.87
N SER A 207 -14.85 21.08 -17.95
CA SER A 207 -14.23 22.36 -18.33
C SER A 207 -15.27 23.44 -18.70
N ILE A 208 -16.42 23.05 -19.25
CA ILE A 208 -17.53 23.95 -19.56
C ILE A 208 -18.22 24.46 -18.29
N ASN A 209 -18.24 23.66 -17.21
CA ASN A 209 -18.94 23.98 -15.97
C ASN A 209 -18.09 24.75 -14.93
N TYR A 210 -16.78 24.84 -15.12
CA TYR A 210 -15.93 25.70 -14.29
C TYR A 210 -15.75 27.07 -14.97
N GLY A 211 -16.55 28.06 -14.56
CA GLY A 211 -16.28 29.46 -14.88
C GLY A 211 -14.90 29.88 -14.37
N LYS A 212 -14.26 30.83 -15.06
CA LYS A 212 -13.03 31.48 -14.57
C LYS A 212 -13.32 32.12 -13.21
N ALA A 213 -12.58 31.72 -12.17
CA ALA A 213 -12.58 32.43 -10.91
C ALA A 213 -11.67 33.66 -11.03
N ASP A 214 -12.26 34.85 -11.04
CA ASP A 214 -11.52 36.09 -10.85
C ASP A 214 -11.14 36.23 -9.37
N ASN A 215 -9.85 36.43 -9.09
CA ASN A 215 -9.29 36.56 -7.74
C ASN A 215 -9.58 37.92 -7.09
N ASN A 216 -10.78 38.47 -7.27
CA ASN A 216 -11.26 39.60 -6.47
C ASN A 216 -12.47 39.13 -5.66
N GLY A 217 -12.33 39.23 -4.34
CA GLY A 217 -13.25 38.64 -3.37
C GLY A 217 -14.73 38.89 -3.65
N THR A 218 -15.52 37.91 -3.20
CA THR A 218 -16.99 37.85 -3.18
C THR A 218 -17.71 37.65 -4.52
N GLY A 219 -18.08 36.37 -4.77
CA GLY A 219 -19.18 35.98 -5.65
C GLY A 219 -18.77 35.56 -7.06
N ILE A 220 -19.24 34.38 -7.49
CA ILE A 220 -19.24 33.99 -8.91
C ILE A 220 -20.26 34.91 -9.62
N SER A 221 -19.80 35.98 -10.24
CA SER A 221 -20.66 37.00 -10.84
C SER A 221 -20.97 36.77 -12.32
N THR A 222 -20.29 35.84 -13.01
CA THR A 222 -20.63 35.54 -14.42
C THR A 222 -20.21 34.12 -14.82
N LEU A 223 -21.16 33.32 -15.30
CA LEU A 223 -20.91 32.07 -16.04
C LEU A 223 -20.80 32.42 -17.52
N THR A 224 -19.60 32.64 -18.03
CA THR A 224 -19.38 32.81 -19.48
C THR A 224 -19.16 31.44 -20.11
N ARG A 225 -20.10 31.00 -20.96
CA ARG A 225 -19.92 29.80 -21.80
C ARG A 225 -18.73 30.01 -22.74
N SER A 226 -17.68 29.22 -22.59
CA SER A 226 -16.69 29.08 -23.66
C SER A 226 -17.27 28.18 -24.74
N PHE A 227 -17.88 28.77 -25.77
CA PHE A 227 -18.04 28.08 -27.03
C PHE A 227 -16.67 28.08 -27.71
N ALA A 228 -16.03 26.91 -27.78
CA ALA A 228 -14.93 26.72 -28.71
C ALA A 228 -15.50 26.87 -30.13
N MET A 229 -14.96 27.81 -30.88
CA MET A 229 -15.23 28.00 -32.31
C MET A 229 -14.21 27.19 -33.11
#